data_AF-A0A9D7GDT4-F1
#
_entry.id   AF-A0A9D7GDT4-F1
#
_cell.length_a   1.000
_cell.length_b   1.000
_cell.length_c   1.000
_cell.angle_alpha   90.00
_cell.angle_beta   90.00
_cell.angle_gamma   90.00
#
_symmetry.space_group_name_H-M   'P 1'
#
loop_
_entity.id
_entity.type
_entity.pdbx_description
1 polymer ?
#
loop_
_entity_poly.entity_id
_entity_poly.type
_entity_poly.pdbx_seq_one_letter_code
_entity_poly.pdbx_strand_id
1 'polypeptide(L)'
;MRIFYLIIFICFSVLVSGQQILYSEGKQKIQLYENGVYSLVTDVDTVMVHLIRPNVSDSIGYYLVFSKIIEAEYFVANYLLHKEQDVTNLSLKIAKEENNLNHISDNKKKLKDLRIKIKDNEDLYSNALHYKTLADHIVVNDSITSHKKWERLKKYVDSKDYLLKIIQNRSLMPPAETNVTLDITGKTDVLDKPEIKKIILESNKNCSVTEIVKSKTIELQNDFAPFFTYTPERLKSYLKNENLLKGKIRLRQINNQYYLDLTLILNSKDAAKSYGNIPENNMFRIEFINGIRLNFKNLKNSGGSIEEYSGRVIYNLTFNVGKEMLNLIDKVPIDHVGLMWSTGFEKYNIYEIDVLMNQYKCIKSLNRQK
;
A
#
# COMPACT_ATOMS: atom_id res chain seq x y z
N MET A 1 -56.67 -22.45 -0.33
CA MET A 1 -56.83 -21.35 0.64
C MET A 1 -55.68 -21.46 1.65
N ARG A 2 -54.67 -20.55 1.57
CA ARG A 2 -53.50 -20.33 2.48
C ARG A 2 -52.61 -21.56 2.77
N ILE A 3 -51.46 -21.81 2.13
CA ILE A 3 -50.17 -21.07 2.10
C ILE A 3 -49.78 -20.49 3.47
N PHE A 4 -48.92 -21.21 4.20
CA PHE A 4 -48.09 -20.67 5.27
C PHE A 4 -46.62 -20.84 4.85
N TYR A 5 -46.00 -19.70 4.57
CA TYR A 5 -44.58 -19.55 4.26
C TYR A 5 -43.74 -19.79 5.52
N LEU A 6 -42.78 -20.71 5.44
CA LEU A 6 -41.63 -20.75 6.35
C LEU A 6 -40.43 -20.15 5.59
N ILE A 7 -40.33 -18.82 5.59
CA ILE A 7 -39.13 -18.10 5.12
C ILE A 7 -38.19 -18.04 6.32
N ILE A 8 -37.15 -18.88 6.31
CA ILE A 8 -35.99 -18.73 7.18
C ILE A 8 -35.19 -17.53 6.64
N PHE A 9 -35.33 -16.41 7.32
CA PHE A 9 -34.59 -15.18 7.09
C PHE A 9 -33.11 -15.41 7.48
N ILE A 10 -32.25 -15.61 6.47
CA ILE A 10 -30.80 -15.48 6.61
C ILE A 10 -30.50 -13.97 6.58
N CYS A 11 -30.47 -13.33 7.75
CA CYS A 11 -29.91 -12.00 7.92
C CYS A 11 -28.47 -12.13 8.44
N PHE A 12 -27.52 -12.32 7.51
CA PHE A 12 -26.11 -11.99 7.70
C PHE A 12 -25.62 -11.26 6.45
N SER A 13 -25.96 -9.98 6.34
CA SER A 13 -25.31 -9.05 5.41
C SER A 13 -24.24 -8.26 6.18
N VAL A 14 -23.13 -8.92 6.48
CA VAL A 14 -21.86 -8.21 6.68
C VAL A 14 -21.27 -8.03 5.29
N LEU A 15 -21.35 -6.81 4.75
CA LEU A 15 -20.55 -6.36 3.62
C LEU A 15 -19.08 -6.34 4.07
N VAL A 16 -18.43 -7.51 4.09
CA VAL A 16 -16.98 -7.62 4.11
C VAL A 16 -16.52 -7.26 2.71
N SER A 17 -15.84 -6.13 2.55
CA SER A 17 -15.12 -5.82 1.31
C SER A 17 -14.12 -6.96 1.05
N GLY A 18 -14.35 -7.78 0.03
CA GLY A 18 -13.65 -9.04 -0.22
C GLY A 18 -12.24 -8.84 -0.75
N GLN A 19 -11.33 -8.37 0.10
CA GLN A 19 -9.89 -8.33 -0.21
C GLN A 19 -9.30 -9.73 0.00
N GLN A 20 -8.58 -10.23 -1.00
CA GLN A 20 -7.89 -11.52 -0.92
C GLN A 20 -6.37 -11.32 -0.90
N ILE A 21 -5.71 -11.98 0.05
CA ILE A 21 -4.24 -12.01 0.10
C ILE A 21 -3.76 -13.29 -0.60
N LEU A 22 -2.89 -13.11 -1.58
CA LEU A 22 -2.21 -14.17 -2.33
C LEU A 22 -0.72 -14.14 -2.02
N TYR A 23 -0.07 -15.30 -2.19
CA TYR A 23 1.38 -15.44 -2.11
C TYR A 23 1.88 -16.04 -3.42
N SER A 24 2.77 -15.33 -4.12
CA SER A 24 3.43 -15.85 -5.32
C SER A 24 4.47 -16.92 -4.97
N GLU A 25 4.95 -17.68 -5.95
CA GLU A 25 6.03 -18.66 -5.73
C GLU A 25 7.34 -17.98 -5.34
N GLY A 26 7.56 -16.75 -5.82
CA GLY A 26 8.60 -15.87 -5.33
C GLY A 26 8.40 -15.40 -3.88
N LYS A 27 7.37 -15.87 -3.17
CA LYS A 27 6.99 -15.46 -1.81
C LYS A 27 6.58 -14.00 -1.72
N GLN A 28 6.12 -13.39 -2.81
CA GLN A 28 5.58 -12.04 -2.76
C GLN A 28 4.17 -12.08 -2.21
N LYS A 29 3.88 -11.20 -1.23
CA LYS A 29 2.52 -11.02 -0.73
C LYS A 29 1.80 -10.04 -1.66
N ILE A 30 0.65 -10.45 -2.19
CA ILE A 30 -0.13 -9.70 -3.17
C ILE A 30 -1.53 -9.52 -2.62
N GLN A 31 -2.03 -8.28 -2.62
CA GLN A 31 -3.40 -7.98 -2.25
C GLN A 31 -4.22 -7.80 -3.53
N LEU A 32 -5.17 -8.71 -3.75
CA LEU A 32 -6.09 -8.69 -4.88
C LEU A 32 -7.42 -8.10 -4.44
N TYR A 33 -7.91 -7.13 -5.20
CA TYR A 33 -9.19 -6.47 -5.01
C TYR A 33 -10.26 -7.09 -5.92
N GLU A 34 -11.54 -6.94 -5.57
CA GLU A 34 -12.67 -7.53 -6.31
C GLU A 34 -12.73 -7.09 -7.78
N ASN A 35 -12.24 -5.89 -8.09
CA ASN A 35 -12.20 -5.33 -9.45
C ASN A 35 -11.02 -5.82 -10.30
N GLY A 36 -10.26 -6.83 -9.83
CA GLY A 36 -9.09 -7.36 -10.53
C GLY A 36 -7.83 -6.50 -10.42
N VAL A 37 -7.91 -5.34 -9.74
CA VAL A 37 -6.71 -4.56 -9.38
C VAL A 37 -5.95 -5.34 -8.32
N TYR A 38 -4.62 -5.25 -8.36
CA TYR A 38 -3.77 -5.84 -7.33
C TYR A 38 -2.71 -4.84 -6.87
N SER A 39 -2.19 -5.04 -5.67
CA SER A 39 -1.03 -4.32 -5.16
C SER A 39 -0.05 -5.31 -4.52
N LEU A 40 1.25 -5.10 -4.78
CA LEU A 40 2.30 -5.74 -4.00
C LEU A 40 2.20 -5.25 -2.56
N VAL A 41 2.01 -6.18 -1.63
CA VAL A 41 2.15 -5.91 -0.20
C VAL A 41 3.63 -6.05 0.09
N THR A 42 4.37 -4.99 -0.18
CA THR A 42 5.71 -4.85 0.36
C THR A 42 5.61 -4.81 1.89
N ASP A 43 6.64 -5.24 2.62
CA ASP A 43 6.76 -4.98 4.08
C ASP A 43 6.81 -3.48 4.42
N VAL A 44 6.68 -2.63 3.39
CA VAL A 44 6.43 -1.19 3.41
C VAL A 44 4.98 -0.96 2.99
N ASP A 45 4.15 -0.39 3.86
CA ASP A 45 2.75 -0.08 3.57
C ASP A 45 2.58 0.70 2.25
N THR A 46 1.82 0.13 1.30
CA THR A 46 1.17 0.82 0.16
C THR A 46 2.05 1.81 -0.62
N VAL A 47 3.02 1.31 -1.39
CA VAL A 47 3.42 2.01 -2.61
C VAL A 47 2.58 1.46 -3.75
N MET A 48 1.54 2.20 -4.13
CA MET A 48 1.14 2.22 -5.54
C MET A 48 2.42 2.55 -6.30
N VAL A 49 3.01 1.59 -6.99
CA VAL A 49 4.14 1.86 -7.87
C VAL A 49 3.59 2.66 -9.04
N HIS A 50 3.43 3.97 -8.84
CA HIS A 50 3.52 4.88 -9.95
C HIS A 50 4.93 4.72 -10.52
N LEU A 51 4.98 4.55 -11.83
CA LEU A 51 6.19 4.50 -12.66
C LEU A 51 7.00 5.80 -12.50
N ILE A 52 7.59 6.01 -11.32
CA ILE A 52 8.61 7.03 -11.11
C ILE A 52 9.86 6.42 -11.71
N ARG A 53 10.25 6.88 -12.90
CA ARG A 53 11.57 6.62 -13.46
C ARG A 53 12.60 7.10 -12.43
N PRO A 54 13.34 6.23 -11.74
CA PRO A 54 14.38 6.67 -10.83
C PRO A 54 15.60 7.10 -11.65
N ASN A 55 16.30 8.12 -11.14
CA ASN A 55 17.58 8.55 -11.69
C ASN A 55 18.59 7.40 -11.67
N VAL A 56 19.39 7.33 -12.74
CA VAL A 56 20.15 6.19 -13.26
C VAL A 56 21.33 5.71 -12.36
N SER A 57 21.50 6.17 -11.11
CA SER A 57 22.72 5.84 -10.35
C SER A 57 22.68 4.55 -9.51
N ASP A 58 21.52 3.98 -9.17
CA ASP A 58 21.44 2.69 -8.45
C ASP A 58 20.76 1.62 -9.31
N SER A 59 21.45 1.23 -10.39
CA SER A 59 20.93 0.29 -11.40
C SER A 59 20.40 -1.03 -10.82
N ILE A 60 21.02 -1.58 -9.76
CA ILE A 60 20.68 -2.89 -9.18
C ILE A 60 19.35 -2.86 -8.42
N GLY A 61 19.10 -1.81 -7.61
CA GLY A 61 17.83 -1.66 -6.89
C GLY A 61 16.65 -1.49 -7.84
N TYR A 62 16.87 -0.78 -8.96
CA TYR A 62 15.88 -0.66 -10.02
C TYR A 62 15.52 -2.01 -10.64
N TYR A 63 16.51 -2.85 -10.99
CA TYR A 63 16.26 -4.16 -11.59
C TYR A 63 15.47 -5.09 -10.64
N LEU A 64 15.78 -5.05 -9.35
CA LEU A 64 15.10 -5.85 -8.32
C LEU A 64 13.63 -5.45 -8.15
N VAL A 65 13.36 -4.14 -8.05
CA VAL A 65 11.97 -3.64 -7.93
C VAL A 65 11.19 -4.01 -9.19
N PHE A 66 11.79 -3.81 -10.36
CA PHE A 66 11.15 -4.13 -11.63
C PHE A 66 10.89 -5.64 -11.79
N SER A 67 11.82 -6.51 -11.36
CA SER A 67 11.63 -7.96 -11.41
C SER A 67 10.52 -8.44 -10.50
N LYS A 68 10.39 -7.83 -9.31
CA LYS A 68 9.30 -8.11 -8.36
C LYS A 68 7.94 -7.74 -8.95
N ILE A 69 7.85 -6.58 -9.60
CA ILE A 69 6.61 -6.13 -10.26
C ILE A 69 6.21 -7.07 -11.39
N ILE A 70 7.15 -7.43 -12.27
CA ILE A 70 6.85 -8.30 -13.41
C ILE A 70 6.39 -9.69 -12.95
N GLU A 71 7.04 -10.28 -11.94
CA GLU A 71 6.61 -11.58 -11.41
C GLU A 71 5.19 -11.51 -10.84
N ALA A 72 4.84 -10.43 -10.13
CA ALA A 72 3.51 -10.23 -9.59
C ALA A 72 2.44 -10.00 -10.67
N GLU A 73 2.76 -9.24 -11.72
CA GLU A 73 1.91 -9.04 -12.90
C GLU A 73 1.49 -10.39 -13.50
N TYR A 74 2.47 -11.22 -13.82
CA TYR A 74 2.20 -12.51 -14.47
C TYR A 74 1.56 -13.53 -13.52
N PHE A 75 1.90 -13.51 -12.24
CA PHE A 75 1.24 -14.33 -11.23
C PHE A 75 -0.26 -14.02 -11.13
N VAL A 76 -0.62 -12.74 -11.01
CA VAL A 76 -2.02 -12.31 -10.91
C VAL A 76 -2.78 -12.61 -12.19
N ALA A 77 -2.17 -12.37 -13.35
CA ALA A 77 -2.76 -12.77 -14.64
C ALA A 77 -3.04 -14.27 -14.68
N ASN A 78 -2.10 -15.11 -14.22
CA ASN A 78 -2.29 -16.56 -14.21
C ASN A 78 -3.42 -16.97 -13.26
N TYR A 79 -3.43 -16.40 -12.06
CA TYR A 79 -4.46 -16.65 -11.05
C TYR A 79 -5.86 -16.31 -11.58
N LEU A 80 -6.02 -15.17 -12.23
CA LEU A 80 -7.31 -14.74 -12.80
C LEU A 80 -7.76 -15.64 -13.96
N LEU A 81 -6.83 -16.05 -14.83
CA LEU A 81 -7.14 -16.98 -15.92
C LEU A 81 -7.61 -18.35 -15.41
N HIS A 82 -6.97 -18.90 -14.38
CA HIS A 82 -7.43 -20.14 -13.74
C HIS A 82 -8.80 -19.99 -13.09
N LYS A 83 -9.05 -18.87 -12.41
CA LYS A 83 -10.38 -18.59 -11.83
C LYS A 83 -11.46 -18.49 -12.91
N GLU A 84 -11.17 -17.86 -14.04
CA GLU A 84 -12.09 -17.80 -15.18
C GLU A 84 -12.33 -19.18 -15.79
N GLN A 85 -11.30 -20.02 -15.87
CA GLN A 85 -11.41 -21.41 -16.30
C GLN A 85 -12.34 -22.21 -15.37
N ASP A 86 -12.21 -22.07 -14.05
CA ASP A 86 -13.07 -22.73 -13.07
C ASP A 86 -14.53 -22.31 -13.19
N VAL A 87 -14.78 -21.00 -13.32
CA VAL A 87 -16.13 -20.47 -13.55
C VAL A 87 -16.71 -21.00 -14.87
N THR A 88 -15.91 -21.06 -15.93
CA THR A 88 -16.35 -21.57 -17.24
C THR A 88 -16.62 -23.09 -17.17
N ASN A 89 -15.83 -23.85 -16.42
CA ASN A 89 -16.08 -25.27 -16.17
C ASN A 89 -17.39 -25.49 -15.40
N LEU A 90 -17.69 -24.65 -14.40
CA LEU A 90 -18.94 -24.71 -13.66
C LEU A 90 -20.13 -24.38 -14.57
N SER A 91 -20.03 -23.32 -15.38
CA SER A 91 -21.04 -22.94 -16.38
C SER A 91 -21.28 -24.07 -17.40
N LEU A 92 -20.23 -24.75 -17.84
CA LEU A 92 -20.35 -25.92 -18.72
C LEU A 92 -21.09 -27.08 -18.05
N LYS A 93 -20.87 -27.30 -16.75
CA LYS A 93 -21.56 -28.35 -15.99
C LYS A 93 -23.06 -28.04 -15.90
N ILE A 94 -23.42 -26.80 -15.54
CA ILE A 94 -24.81 -26.34 -15.47
C ILE A 94 -25.48 -26.49 -16.85
N ALA A 95 -24.84 -26.03 -17.92
CA ALA A 95 -25.40 -26.13 -19.28
C ALA A 95 -25.64 -27.57 -19.73
N LYS A 96 -24.83 -28.54 -19.27
CA LYS A 96 -25.04 -29.98 -19.51
C LYS A 96 -26.25 -30.51 -18.75
N GLU A 97 -26.41 -30.11 -17.50
CA GLU A 97 -27.58 -30.49 -16.67
C GLU A 97 -28.88 -29.92 -17.27
N GLU A 98 -28.84 -28.73 -17.85
CA GLU A 98 -29.97 -28.07 -18.52
C GLU A 98 -30.20 -28.53 -19.97
N ASN A 99 -29.34 -29.41 -20.52
CA ASN A 99 -29.34 -29.81 -21.94
C ASN A 99 -29.27 -28.63 -22.94
N ASN A 100 -28.63 -27.52 -22.56
CA ASN A 100 -28.49 -26.33 -23.39
C ASN A 100 -27.29 -26.46 -24.36
N LEU A 101 -27.55 -27.00 -25.55
CA LEU A 101 -26.51 -27.32 -26.55
C LEU A 101 -25.67 -26.10 -27.00
N ASN A 102 -26.27 -24.91 -27.08
CA ASN A 102 -25.57 -23.69 -27.48
C ASN A 102 -24.55 -23.27 -26.41
N HIS A 103 -24.98 -23.18 -25.15
CA HIS A 103 -24.08 -22.87 -24.03
C HIS A 103 -22.98 -23.92 -23.84
N ILE A 104 -23.27 -25.20 -24.10
CA ILE A 104 -22.24 -26.25 -24.09
C ILE A 104 -21.17 -25.99 -25.14
N SER A 105 -21.57 -25.62 -26.37
CA SER A 105 -20.64 -25.30 -27.46
C SER A 105 -19.79 -24.08 -27.14
N ASP A 106 -20.41 -22.99 -26.68
CA ASP A 106 -19.75 -21.74 -26.36
C ASP A 106 -18.75 -21.89 -25.21
N ASN A 107 -19.15 -22.57 -24.12
CA ASN A 107 -18.26 -22.82 -22.99
C ASN A 107 -17.09 -23.74 -23.37
N LYS A 108 -17.29 -24.74 -24.25
CA LYS A 108 -16.18 -25.58 -24.75
C LYS A 108 -15.17 -24.77 -25.57
N LYS A 109 -15.65 -23.86 -26.43
CA LYS A 109 -14.78 -22.96 -27.19
C LYS A 109 -14.00 -22.03 -26.25
N LYS A 110 -14.69 -21.39 -25.31
CA LYS A 110 -14.07 -20.51 -24.31
C LYS A 110 -13.00 -21.23 -23.47
N LEU A 111 -13.25 -22.48 -23.06
CA LEU A 111 -12.25 -23.29 -22.34
C LEU A 111 -11.01 -23.61 -23.20
N LYS A 112 -11.18 -23.81 -24.51
CA LYS A 112 -10.04 -24.03 -25.42
C LYS A 112 -9.18 -22.77 -25.51
N ASP A 113 -9.81 -21.60 -25.66
CA ASP A 113 -9.11 -20.32 -25.75
C ASP A 113 -8.40 -19.97 -24.42
N LEU A 114 -9.06 -20.22 -23.28
CA LEU A 114 -8.47 -20.04 -21.95
C LEU A 114 -7.24 -20.93 -21.72
N ARG A 115 -7.27 -22.19 -22.19
CA ARG A 115 -6.10 -23.09 -22.07
C ARG A 115 -4.88 -22.56 -22.81
N ILE A 116 -5.07 -21.94 -23.98
CA ILE A 116 -3.97 -21.33 -24.74
C ILE A 116 -3.42 -20.14 -23.96
N LYS A 117 -4.29 -19.23 -23.49
CA LYS A 117 -3.89 -18.07 -22.70
C LYS A 117 -3.17 -18.44 -21.40
N ILE A 118 -3.64 -19.46 -20.69
CA ILE A 118 -2.99 -19.97 -19.48
C ILE A 118 -1.58 -20.44 -19.81
N LYS A 119 -1.43 -21.30 -20.82
CA LYS A 119 -0.12 -21.81 -21.23
C LYS A 119 0.85 -20.69 -21.62
N ASP A 120 0.40 -19.75 -22.44
CA ASP A 120 1.23 -18.62 -22.86
C ASP A 120 1.66 -17.76 -21.65
N ASN A 121 0.77 -17.59 -20.66
CA ASN A 121 1.06 -16.82 -19.46
C ASN A 121 1.92 -17.59 -18.44
N GLU A 122 1.81 -18.92 -18.36
CA GLU A 122 2.69 -19.77 -17.54
C GLU A 122 4.15 -19.67 -17.99
N ASP A 123 4.40 -19.68 -19.31
CA ASP A 123 5.74 -19.49 -19.86
C ASP A 123 6.32 -18.10 -19.50
N LEU A 124 5.49 -17.06 -19.57
CA LEU A 124 5.88 -15.70 -19.18
C LEU A 124 6.12 -15.58 -17.67
N TYR A 125 5.27 -16.20 -16.86
CA TYR A 125 5.41 -16.22 -15.40
C TYR A 125 6.69 -16.95 -14.97
N SER A 126 7.00 -18.10 -15.56
CA SER A 126 8.23 -18.84 -15.31
C SER A 126 9.48 -18.00 -15.59
N ASN A 127 9.49 -17.29 -16.72
CA ASN A 127 10.57 -16.36 -17.07
C ASN A 127 10.68 -15.18 -16.08
N ALA A 128 9.55 -14.64 -15.63
CA ALA A 128 9.51 -13.56 -14.64
C ALA A 128 10.04 -14.00 -13.26
N LEU A 129 9.68 -15.20 -12.83
CA LEU A 129 10.18 -15.80 -11.58
C LEU A 129 11.69 -16.06 -11.65
N HIS A 130 12.17 -16.57 -12.79
CA HIS A 130 13.61 -16.73 -13.04
C HIS A 130 14.34 -15.39 -12.97
N TYR A 131 13.80 -14.34 -13.62
CA TYR A 131 14.35 -12.99 -13.59
C TYR A 131 14.43 -12.41 -12.18
N LYS A 132 13.37 -12.58 -11.39
CA LYS A 132 13.37 -12.14 -9.99
C LYS A 132 14.44 -12.86 -9.18
N THR A 133 14.54 -14.18 -9.31
CA THR A 133 15.54 -14.99 -8.60
C THR A 133 16.96 -14.52 -8.92
N LEU A 134 17.23 -14.21 -10.19
CA LEU A 134 18.50 -13.66 -10.64
C LEU A 134 18.79 -12.28 -10.01
N ALA A 135 17.79 -11.38 -9.98
CA ALA A 135 17.94 -10.06 -9.38
C ALA A 135 18.18 -10.15 -7.87
N ASP A 136 17.46 -11.03 -7.16
CA ASP A 136 17.67 -11.31 -5.74
C ASP A 136 19.12 -11.78 -5.47
N HIS A 137 19.67 -12.67 -6.33
CA HIS A 137 21.06 -13.13 -6.21
C HIS A 137 22.10 -12.03 -6.47
N ILE A 138 21.85 -11.12 -7.40
CA ILE A 138 22.75 -9.99 -7.69
C ILE A 138 22.82 -9.07 -6.46
N VAL A 139 21.67 -8.74 -5.88
CA VAL A 139 21.56 -7.85 -4.71
C VAL A 139 22.26 -8.45 -3.50
N VAL A 140 22.05 -9.74 -3.22
CA VAL A 140 22.71 -10.44 -2.10
C VAL A 140 24.23 -10.44 -2.27
N ASN A 141 24.76 -10.66 -3.48
CA ASN A 141 26.19 -10.72 -3.72
C ASN A 141 26.88 -9.35 -3.78
N ASP A 142 26.17 -8.27 -4.10
CA ASP A 142 26.78 -6.94 -4.17
C ASP A 142 27.20 -6.43 -2.78
N SER A 143 26.55 -6.96 -1.72
CA SER A 143 26.88 -6.71 -0.31
C SER A 143 28.21 -7.33 0.18
N ILE A 144 28.93 -8.09 -0.66
CA ILE A 144 30.16 -8.83 -0.30
C ILE A 144 31.39 -8.16 -0.96
N THR A 145 32.33 -7.64 -0.16
CA THR A 145 33.48 -6.82 -0.59
C THR A 145 34.78 -7.61 -0.81
N SER A 146 34.88 -8.47 -1.83
CA SER A 146 36.10 -9.27 -2.09
C SER A 146 36.43 -9.46 -3.58
N HIS A 147 37.73 -9.46 -3.94
CA HIS A 147 38.24 -9.60 -5.32
C HIS A 147 37.85 -10.94 -6.01
N LYS A 148 37.44 -11.99 -5.26
CA LYS A 148 36.85 -13.23 -5.83
C LYS A 148 35.48 -12.99 -6.53
N LYS A 149 34.94 -11.76 -6.45
CA LYS A 149 33.65 -11.29 -7.00
C LYS A 149 33.60 -11.26 -8.53
N TRP A 150 34.68 -10.94 -9.23
CA TRP A 150 34.63 -10.75 -10.70
C TRP A 150 34.48 -12.05 -11.52
N GLU A 151 35.11 -13.15 -11.10
CA GLU A 151 34.96 -14.43 -11.82
C GLU A 151 33.59 -15.08 -11.62
N ARG A 152 32.99 -14.94 -10.42
CA ARG A 152 31.62 -15.41 -10.16
C ARG A 152 30.58 -14.55 -10.87
N LEU A 153 30.83 -13.25 -11.03
CA LEU A 153 29.94 -12.32 -11.73
C LEU A 153 29.96 -12.49 -13.26
N LYS A 154 31.03 -13.06 -13.83
CA LYS A 154 31.17 -13.25 -15.30
C LYS A 154 30.02 -14.04 -15.91
N LYS A 155 29.52 -15.06 -15.20
CA LYS A 155 28.34 -15.87 -15.62
C LYS A 155 27.04 -15.06 -15.62
N TYR A 156 26.96 -13.98 -14.85
CA TYR A 156 25.78 -13.13 -14.69
C TYR A 156 25.81 -11.89 -15.61
N VAL A 157 26.99 -11.50 -16.11
CA VAL A 157 27.14 -10.42 -17.10
C VAL A 157 26.51 -10.82 -18.44
N ASP A 158 26.66 -12.08 -18.87
CA ASP A 158 25.97 -12.60 -20.07
C ASP A 158 24.44 -12.54 -19.90
N SER A 159 23.95 -12.73 -18.67
CA SER A 159 22.54 -12.55 -18.33
C SER A 159 22.13 -11.08 -18.38
N LYS A 160 22.99 -10.13 -17.98
CA LYS A 160 22.72 -8.68 -18.06
C LYS A 160 22.49 -8.21 -19.50
N ASP A 161 23.27 -8.70 -20.46
CA ASP A 161 23.09 -8.33 -21.88
C ASP A 161 21.82 -8.96 -22.48
N TYR A 162 21.46 -10.16 -22.04
CA TYR A 162 20.14 -10.75 -22.32
C TYR A 162 18.99 -9.92 -21.72
N LEU A 163 19.16 -9.40 -20.50
CA LEU A 163 18.18 -8.54 -19.83
C LEU A 163 18.00 -7.20 -20.54
N LEU A 164 19.09 -6.58 -20.99
CA LEU A 164 19.04 -5.36 -21.79
C LEU A 164 18.28 -5.59 -23.10
N LYS A 165 18.45 -6.74 -23.75
CA LYS A 165 17.67 -7.11 -24.95
C LYS A 165 16.18 -7.28 -24.67
N ILE A 166 15.78 -7.96 -23.59
CA ILE A 166 14.36 -8.11 -23.22
C ILE A 166 13.73 -6.75 -22.92
N ILE A 167 14.41 -5.91 -22.14
CA ILE A 167 13.90 -4.58 -21.76
C ILE A 167 13.79 -3.65 -22.97
N GLN A 168 14.78 -3.68 -23.87
CA GLN A 168 14.76 -2.90 -25.11
C GLN A 168 13.66 -3.38 -26.07
N ASN A 169 13.40 -4.69 -26.12
CA ASN A 169 12.30 -5.25 -26.89
C ASN A 169 10.91 -4.96 -26.25
N ARG A 170 10.84 -4.68 -24.94
CA ARG A 170 9.59 -4.30 -24.24
C ARG A 170 9.09 -2.91 -24.62
N SER A 171 9.94 -2.01 -25.14
CA SER A 171 9.51 -0.73 -25.74
C SER A 171 8.63 -0.92 -26.99
N LEU A 172 8.46 -2.15 -27.49
CA LEU A 172 7.63 -2.51 -28.64
C LEU A 172 6.40 -3.35 -28.29
N MET A 173 6.19 -3.75 -27.03
CA MET A 173 4.98 -4.47 -26.63
C MET A 173 4.03 -3.53 -25.88
N PRO A 174 2.80 -3.31 -26.37
CA PRO A 174 1.81 -2.57 -25.58
C PRO A 174 1.55 -3.32 -24.27
N PRO A 175 1.16 -2.61 -23.19
CA PRO A 175 0.64 -3.28 -22.01
C PRO A 175 -0.46 -4.24 -22.47
N ALA A 176 -0.40 -5.50 -22.04
CA ALA A 176 -1.47 -6.43 -22.33
C ALA A 176 -2.76 -5.85 -21.72
N GLU A 177 -3.58 -5.22 -22.55
CA GLU A 177 -4.94 -4.83 -22.21
C GLU A 177 -5.76 -6.12 -22.06
N THR A 178 -5.64 -6.77 -20.91
CA THR A 178 -6.60 -7.79 -20.50
C THR A 178 -7.83 -7.07 -19.97
N ASN A 179 -8.65 -6.56 -20.89
CA ASN A 179 -10.05 -6.27 -20.61
C ASN A 179 -10.76 -7.60 -20.37
N VAL A 180 -10.72 -8.10 -19.13
CA VAL A 180 -11.63 -9.16 -18.67
C VAL A 180 -12.90 -8.47 -18.20
N THR A 181 -13.82 -8.23 -19.13
CA THR A 181 -15.20 -7.88 -18.80
C THR A 181 -15.91 -9.13 -18.27
N LEU A 182 -16.17 -9.17 -16.97
CA LEU A 182 -17.18 -10.05 -16.40
C LEU A 182 -18.54 -9.51 -16.81
N ASP A 183 -19.17 -10.17 -17.78
CA ASP A 183 -20.51 -9.84 -18.26
C ASP A 183 -21.54 -10.25 -17.20
N ILE A 184 -21.77 -9.38 -16.23
CA ILE A 184 -22.94 -9.43 -15.36
C ILE A 184 -23.96 -8.52 -16.02
N THR A 185 -24.95 -9.14 -16.65
CA THR A 185 -26.10 -8.46 -17.25
C THR A 185 -26.80 -7.60 -16.19
N GLY A 186 -26.55 -6.30 -16.26
CA GLY A 186 -27.16 -5.29 -15.42
C GLY A 186 -26.50 -3.96 -15.71
N LYS A 187 -27.17 -3.13 -16.52
CA LYS A 187 -26.77 -1.76 -16.88
C LYS A 187 -25.97 -1.08 -15.75
N THR A 188 -24.68 -0.90 -15.99
CA THR A 188 -23.83 -0.03 -15.17
C THR A 188 -23.28 1.04 -16.07
N ASP A 189 -23.66 2.28 -15.74
CA ASP A 189 -23.05 3.48 -16.30
C ASP A 189 -21.53 3.38 -16.17
N VAL A 190 -20.85 3.70 -17.27
CA VAL A 190 -19.40 3.79 -17.37
C VAL A 190 -18.89 4.69 -16.25
N LEU A 191 -18.29 4.10 -15.21
CA LEU A 191 -17.62 4.87 -14.16
C LEU A 191 -16.17 5.09 -14.57
N ASP A 192 -15.87 6.35 -14.91
CA ASP A 192 -14.54 6.80 -15.31
C ASP A 192 -13.42 6.35 -14.36
N LYS A 193 -12.31 5.94 -14.97
CA LYS A 193 -11.02 5.65 -14.35
C LYS A 193 -10.63 6.84 -13.44
N PRO A 194 -10.28 6.65 -12.15
CA PRO A 194 -9.89 7.77 -11.29
C PRO A 194 -8.64 8.48 -11.82
N GLU A 195 -8.80 9.71 -12.30
CA GLU A 195 -7.69 10.63 -12.51
C GLU A 195 -7.20 11.17 -11.17
N ILE A 196 -5.99 10.81 -10.76
CA ILE A 196 -5.31 11.43 -9.62
C ILE A 196 -4.77 12.78 -10.09
N LYS A 197 -5.58 13.84 -9.93
CA LYS A 197 -5.14 15.21 -10.16
C LYS A 197 -4.55 15.76 -8.85
N LYS A 198 -3.23 15.89 -8.79
CA LYS A 198 -2.53 16.56 -7.67
C LYS A 198 -2.56 18.07 -7.92
N ILE A 199 -3.32 18.81 -7.13
CA ILE A 199 -3.32 20.28 -7.17
C ILE A 199 -2.70 20.79 -5.87
N ILE A 200 -1.67 21.63 -5.98
CA ILE A 200 -1.10 22.33 -4.84
C ILE A 200 -1.95 23.59 -4.65
N LEU A 201 -2.63 23.68 -3.52
CA LEU A 201 -3.42 24.84 -3.14
C LEU A 201 -2.64 25.64 -2.10
N GLU A 202 -2.26 26.86 -2.45
CA GLU A 202 -1.61 27.80 -1.54
C GLU A 202 -2.67 28.68 -0.89
N SER A 203 -2.93 28.46 0.40
CA SER A 203 -3.94 29.25 1.11
C SER A 203 -3.36 30.54 1.73
N ASN A 204 -2.04 30.59 2.01
CA ASN A 204 -1.28 31.71 2.59
C ASN A 204 0.23 31.40 2.50
N LYS A 205 1.10 32.41 2.65
CA LYS A 205 2.56 32.34 2.42
C LYS A 205 3.34 31.13 2.99
N ASN A 206 2.80 30.37 3.95
CA ASN A 206 3.45 29.23 4.60
C ASN A 206 2.58 27.96 4.68
N CYS A 207 1.56 27.79 3.83
CA CYS A 207 0.79 26.55 3.82
C CYS A 207 0.55 25.97 2.42
N SER A 208 1.05 24.74 2.22
CA SER A 208 0.79 23.87 1.08
C SER A 208 -0.20 22.77 1.48
N VAL A 209 -1.33 22.70 0.77
CA VAL A 209 -2.23 21.54 0.82
C VAL A 209 -2.21 20.88 -0.54
N THR A 210 -2.06 19.56 -0.54
CA THR A 210 -2.25 18.75 -1.72
C THR A 210 -3.71 18.29 -1.77
N GLU A 211 -4.42 18.66 -2.83
CA GLU A 211 -5.69 18.03 -3.19
C GLU A 211 -5.42 16.80 -4.05
N ILE A 212 -5.97 15.66 -3.62
CA ILE A 212 -5.93 14.38 -4.31
C ILE A 212 -7.37 13.99 -4.63
N VAL A 213 -7.70 13.95 -5.92
CA VAL A 213 -9.00 13.46 -6.40
C VAL A 213 -8.87 11.97 -6.73
N LYS A 214 -9.69 11.13 -6.11
CA LYS A 214 -9.77 9.68 -6.40
C LYS A 214 -11.24 9.32 -6.70
N SER A 215 -11.56 9.19 -7.99
CA SER A 215 -12.92 8.94 -8.50
C SER A 215 -13.92 9.99 -8.01
N LYS A 216 -14.59 9.72 -6.88
CA LYS A 216 -15.60 10.58 -6.24
C LYS A 216 -15.18 11.09 -4.85
N THR A 217 -13.95 10.80 -4.44
CA THR A 217 -13.41 11.22 -3.15
C THR A 217 -12.38 12.31 -3.33
N ILE A 218 -12.54 13.37 -2.54
CA ILE A 218 -11.59 14.48 -2.47
C ILE A 218 -10.85 14.33 -1.16
N GLU A 219 -9.52 14.20 -1.27
CA GLU A 219 -8.60 14.14 -0.15
C GLU A 219 -7.77 15.42 -0.13
N LEU A 220 -7.88 16.20 0.94
CA LEU A 220 -7.02 17.34 1.22
C LEU A 220 -5.99 16.91 2.26
N GLN A 221 -4.71 17.00 1.96
CA GLN A 221 -3.65 16.62 2.90
C GLN A 221 -2.58 17.72 3.00
N ASN A 222 -2.16 18.04 4.23
CA ASN A 222 -0.97 18.85 4.43
C ASN A 222 0.30 18.05 4.08
N ASP A 223 1.47 18.68 4.09
CA ASP A 223 2.73 17.94 4.14
C ASP A 223 3.03 17.44 5.56
N PHE A 224 3.87 16.41 5.68
CA PHE A 224 4.34 15.94 7.00
C PHE A 224 5.23 17.00 7.63
N ALA A 225 4.82 17.50 8.80
CA ALA A 225 5.59 18.44 9.59
C ALA A 225 6.33 17.71 10.73
N PRO A 226 7.52 18.21 11.16
CA PRO A 226 8.14 17.77 12.40
C PRO A 226 7.16 17.93 13.57
N PHE A 227 7.19 16.99 14.52
CA PHE A 227 6.29 17.04 15.68
C PHE A 227 7.06 16.94 16.99
N PHE A 228 7.84 15.87 17.16
CA PHE A 228 8.73 15.71 18.30
C PHE A 228 9.98 14.93 17.93
N THR A 229 10.98 15.03 18.79
CA THR A 229 12.16 14.17 18.76
C THR A 229 12.45 13.67 20.17
N TYR A 230 12.99 12.47 20.27
CA TYR A 230 13.29 11.86 21.55
C TYR A 230 14.55 11.02 21.49
N THR A 231 15.38 11.15 22.52
CA THR A 231 16.56 10.34 22.75
C THR A 231 16.68 10.09 24.25
N PRO A 232 16.65 8.83 24.71
CA PRO A 232 16.90 8.49 26.11
C PRO A 232 18.25 9.04 26.58
N GLU A 233 18.33 9.55 27.82
CA GLU A 233 19.55 10.20 28.35
C GLU A 233 20.81 9.35 28.18
N ARG A 234 20.69 8.04 28.43
CA ARG A 234 21.77 7.05 28.32
C ARG A 234 22.32 6.89 26.90
N LEU A 235 21.54 7.27 25.88
CA LEU A 235 21.90 7.12 24.47
C LEU A 235 22.35 8.44 23.81
N LYS A 236 22.22 9.58 24.49
CA LYS A 236 22.61 10.88 23.92
C LYS A 236 24.09 10.95 23.54
N SER A 237 24.97 10.42 24.39
CA SER A 237 26.42 10.38 24.12
C SER A 237 26.77 9.51 22.90
N TYR A 238 26.03 8.42 22.68
CA TYR A 238 26.25 7.50 21.57
C TYR A 238 25.72 8.04 20.24
N LEU A 239 24.59 8.75 20.26
CA LEU A 239 23.92 9.24 19.06
C LEU A 239 24.38 10.62 18.60
N LYS A 240 25.28 11.28 19.37
CA LYS A 240 25.90 12.58 19.07
C LYS A 240 24.86 13.65 18.67
N ASN A 241 24.64 13.80 17.37
CA ASN A 241 23.81 14.86 16.77
C ASN A 241 22.48 14.33 16.21
N GLU A 242 22.23 13.03 16.28
CA GLU A 242 20.98 12.43 15.78
C GLU A 242 20.06 12.05 16.94
N ASN A 243 18.75 12.19 16.70
CA ASN A 243 17.75 11.74 17.64
C ASN A 243 17.42 10.26 17.42
N LEU A 244 17.23 9.51 18.51
CA LEU A 244 16.83 8.10 18.42
C LEU A 244 15.47 7.97 17.74
N LEU A 245 14.51 8.79 18.12
CA LEU A 245 13.15 8.78 17.61
C LEU A 245 12.79 10.17 17.07
N LYS A 246 12.20 10.21 15.87
CA LYS A 246 11.62 11.41 15.27
C LYS A 246 10.17 11.14 14.93
N GLY A 247 9.26 11.95 15.48
CA GLY A 247 7.85 11.98 15.13
C GLY A 247 7.57 13.05 14.09
N LYS A 248 6.87 12.67 13.02
CA LYS A 248 6.31 13.59 12.02
C LYS A 248 4.80 13.42 11.97
N ILE A 249 4.08 14.52 11.80
CA ILE A 249 2.62 14.51 11.87
C ILE A 249 2.00 15.25 10.69
N ARG A 250 0.82 14.79 10.29
CA ARG A 250 0.02 15.40 9.23
C ARG A 250 -1.46 15.24 9.51
N LEU A 251 -2.21 16.31 9.30
CA LEU A 251 -3.66 16.29 9.21
C LEU A 251 -4.11 16.22 7.74
N ARG A 252 -5.08 15.35 7.47
CA ARG A 252 -5.75 15.21 6.18
C ARG A 252 -7.26 15.11 6.35
N GLN A 253 -8.01 15.49 5.32
CA GLN A 253 -9.46 15.44 5.26
C GLN A 253 -9.88 14.62 4.04
N ILE A 254 -10.68 13.58 4.25
CA ILE A 254 -11.31 12.78 3.18
C ILE A 254 -12.81 12.85 3.38
N ASN A 255 -13.57 13.26 2.35
CA ASN A 255 -15.04 13.31 2.40
C ASN A 255 -15.59 14.00 3.66
N ASN A 256 -14.97 15.11 4.07
CA ASN A 256 -15.33 15.87 5.28
C ASN A 256 -15.07 15.16 6.63
N GLN A 257 -14.37 14.03 6.61
CA GLN A 257 -13.83 13.38 7.81
C GLN A 257 -12.34 13.68 7.93
N TYR A 258 -11.88 13.94 9.14
CA TYR A 258 -10.49 14.30 9.41
C TYR A 258 -9.72 13.10 9.95
N TYR A 259 -8.49 12.96 9.48
CA TYR A 259 -7.55 11.94 9.91
C TYR A 259 -6.22 12.56 10.28
N LEU A 260 -5.61 12.00 11.31
CA LEU A 260 -4.29 12.34 11.78
C LEU A 260 -3.35 11.20 11.43
N ASP A 261 -2.34 11.48 10.62
CA ASP A 261 -1.26 10.55 10.33
C ASP A 261 -0.03 10.90 11.17
N LEU A 262 0.53 9.91 11.87
CA LEU A 262 1.76 10.03 12.65
C LEU A 262 2.77 9.01 12.13
N THR A 263 3.94 9.52 11.71
CA THR A 263 5.07 8.70 11.30
C THR A 263 6.17 8.79 12.34
N LEU A 264 6.58 7.65 12.87
CA LEU A 264 7.67 7.52 13.84
C LEU A 264 8.88 6.91 13.14
N ILE A 265 10.02 7.59 13.21
CA ILE A 265 11.26 7.16 12.58
C ILE A 265 12.28 6.90 13.68
N LEU A 266 12.63 5.63 13.89
CA LEU A 266 13.65 5.22 14.84
C LEU A 266 14.99 4.97 14.15
N ASN A 267 16.03 5.60 14.71
CA ASN A 267 17.41 5.48 14.26
C ASN A 267 18.10 4.24 14.86
N SER A 268 17.50 3.08 14.64
CA SER A 268 18.04 1.79 15.07
C SER A 268 17.44 0.66 14.24
N LYS A 269 18.29 -0.24 13.74
CA LYS A 269 17.88 -1.46 13.01
C LYS A 269 17.13 -2.44 13.91
N ASP A 270 17.38 -2.40 15.21
CA ASP A 270 16.75 -3.27 16.21
C ASP A 270 15.54 -2.62 16.90
N ALA A 271 15.11 -1.42 16.46
CA ALA A 271 13.99 -0.72 17.08
C ALA A 271 12.70 -1.56 17.11
N ALA A 272 12.41 -2.34 16.06
CA ALA A 272 11.27 -3.25 16.04
C ALA A 272 11.32 -4.33 17.13
N LYS A 273 12.53 -4.80 17.50
CA LYS A 273 12.70 -5.77 18.61
C LYS A 273 12.57 -5.10 19.96
N SER A 274 13.10 -3.89 20.12
CA SER A 274 13.13 -3.17 21.40
C SER A 274 11.80 -2.51 21.77
N TYR A 275 11.11 -1.93 20.79
CA TYR A 275 9.83 -1.21 20.98
C TYR A 275 8.63 -2.09 20.61
N GLY A 276 8.83 -3.16 19.86
CA GLY A 276 7.76 -4.05 19.43
C GLY A 276 6.87 -3.44 18.34
N ASN A 277 5.56 -3.69 18.42
CA ASN A 277 4.58 -3.18 17.46
C ASN A 277 3.61 -2.19 18.12
N ILE A 278 2.80 -1.52 17.29
CA ILE A 278 1.71 -0.66 17.72
C ILE A 278 0.41 -1.26 17.17
N PRO A 279 -0.33 -2.04 17.98
CA PRO A 279 -1.55 -2.70 17.56
C PRO A 279 -2.63 -1.74 17.02
N GLU A 280 -3.54 -2.30 16.25
CA GLU A 280 -4.83 -1.68 15.97
C GLU A 280 -5.59 -1.43 17.28
N ASN A 281 -6.40 -0.37 17.31
CA ASN A 281 -7.15 0.10 18.48
C ASN A 281 -6.30 0.52 19.68
N ASN A 282 -4.97 0.53 19.53
CA ASN A 282 -4.11 0.96 20.62
C ASN A 282 -4.18 2.47 20.84
N MET A 283 -3.92 2.87 22.09
CA MET A 283 -4.13 4.24 22.54
C MET A 283 -2.97 5.15 22.12
N PHE A 284 -3.31 6.24 21.45
CA PHE A 284 -2.48 7.42 21.28
C PHE A 284 -3.11 8.59 22.04
N ARG A 285 -2.36 9.28 22.86
CA ARG A 285 -2.87 10.38 23.70
C ARG A 285 -2.20 11.68 23.31
N ILE A 286 -2.99 12.73 23.14
CA ILE A 286 -2.50 14.11 23.05
C ILE A 286 -2.92 14.83 24.34
N GLU A 287 -1.96 15.43 25.04
CA GLU A 287 -2.18 16.29 26.20
C GLU A 287 -1.86 17.73 25.80
N PHE A 288 -2.80 18.63 26.07
CA PHE A 288 -2.72 20.04 25.74
C PHE A 288 -2.13 20.83 26.89
N ILE A 289 -1.61 22.03 26.62
CA ILE A 289 -1.04 22.93 27.64
C ILE A 289 -2.01 23.23 28.79
N ASN A 290 -3.32 23.23 28.54
CA ASN A 290 -4.35 23.45 29.54
C ASN A 290 -4.73 22.20 30.35
N GLY A 291 -4.01 21.08 30.19
CA GLY A 291 -4.25 19.81 30.88
C GLY A 291 -5.37 18.95 30.28
N ILE A 292 -6.05 19.40 29.22
CA ILE A 292 -7.04 18.57 28.51
C ILE A 292 -6.31 17.41 27.82
N ARG A 293 -6.95 16.24 27.78
CA ARG A 293 -6.41 15.03 27.16
C ARG A 293 -7.36 14.50 26.11
N LEU A 294 -6.85 14.19 24.93
CA LEU A 294 -7.55 13.48 23.87
C LEU A 294 -6.92 12.12 23.65
N ASN A 295 -7.75 11.09 23.62
CA ASN A 295 -7.32 9.72 23.30
C ASN A 295 -7.83 9.35 21.91
N PHE A 296 -6.92 8.87 21.10
CA PHE A 296 -7.14 8.37 19.75
C PHE A 296 -6.89 6.87 19.73
N LYS A 297 -7.60 6.18 18.83
CA LYS A 297 -7.41 4.76 18.56
C LYS A 297 -6.78 4.59 17.20
N ASN A 298 -5.67 3.86 17.16
CA ASN A 298 -4.98 3.56 15.92
C ASN A 298 -5.88 2.71 15.01
N LEU A 299 -5.99 3.06 13.73
CA LEU A 299 -6.88 2.37 12.79
C LEU A 299 -6.27 1.08 12.20
N LYS A 300 -4.96 0.89 12.27
CA LYS A 300 -4.27 -0.26 11.67
C LYS A 300 -3.07 -0.67 12.50
N ASN A 301 -2.80 -1.98 12.58
CA ASN A 301 -1.58 -2.47 13.20
C ASN A 301 -0.32 -1.94 12.49
N SER A 302 0.70 -1.52 13.25
CA SER A 302 1.99 -1.05 12.72
C SER A 302 3.14 -1.84 13.34
N GLY A 303 3.78 -2.70 12.54
CA GLY A 303 4.88 -3.56 12.98
C GLY A 303 6.28 -2.92 12.94
N GLY A 304 6.41 -1.75 12.32
CA GLY A 304 7.70 -1.13 12.04
C GLY A 304 8.35 -1.71 10.78
N SER A 305 8.48 -0.91 9.72
CA SER A 305 9.18 -1.31 8.49
C SER A 305 10.61 -0.79 8.50
N ILE A 306 11.60 -1.62 8.19
CA ILE A 306 13.00 -1.19 8.08
C ILE A 306 13.20 -0.48 6.73
N GLU A 307 13.69 0.74 6.76
CA GLU A 307 14.18 1.47 5.59
C GLU A 307 15.53 0.88 5.16
N GLU A 308 15.57 0.23 4.00
CA GLU A 308 16.70 -0.59 3.54
C GLU A 308 18.03 0.17 3.53
N TYR A 309 18.01 1.44 3.13
CA TYR A 309 19.23 2.27 2.99
C TYR A 309 19.78 2.79 4.32
N SER A 310 18.91 3.31 5.19
CA SER A 310 19.34 3.93 6.44
C SER A 310 19.36 2.94 7.61
N GLY A 311 18.69 1.80 7.47
CA GLY A 311 18.42 0.87 8.57
C GLY A 311 17.47 1.43 9.62
N ARG A 312 16.78 2.54 9.36
CA ARG A 312 15.81 3.13 10.29
C ARG A 312 14.53 2.32 10.30
N VAL A 313 13.89 2.18 11.45
CA VAL A 313 12.57 1.55 11.54
C VAL A 313 11.50 2.62 11.53
N ILE A 314 10.51 2.47 10.65
CA ILE A 314 9.43 3.43 10.43
C ILE A 314 8.11 2.81 10.86
N TYR A 315 7.37 3.50 11.72
CA TYR A 315 5.98 3.16 12.06
C TYR A 315 5.04 4.21 11.51
N ASN A 316 4.02 3.77 10.78
CA ASN A 316 2.95 4.63 10.28
C ASN A 316 1.67 4.35 11.05
N LEU A 317 1.09 5.40 11.62
CA LEU A 317 -0.12 5.34 12.42
C LEU A 317 -1.16 6.29 11.82
N THR A 318 -2.42 5.88 11.89
CA THR A 318 -3.54 6.71 11.43
C THR A 318 -4.63 6.71 12.48
N PHE A 319 -5.17 7.90 12.76
CA PHE A 319 -6.24 8.10 13.73
C PHE A 319 -7.40 8.86 13.11
N ASN A 320 -8.63 8.50 13.48
CA ASN A 320 -9.82 9.29 13.14
C ASN A 320 -9.95 10.47 14.11
N VAL A 321 -10.26 11.66 13.60
CA VAL A 321 -10.39 12.90 14.38
C VAL A 321 -11.84 13.39 14.36
N GLY A 322 -12.51 13.28 15.50
CA GLY A 322 -13.89 13.76 15.67
C GLY A 322 -14.00 15.28 15.74
N LYS A 323 -15.21 15.80 15.55
CA LYS A 323 -15.49 17.26 15.57
C LYS A 323 -15.10 17.95 16.88
N GLU A 324 -15.35 17.31 18.02
CA GLU A 324 -14.96 17.83 19.34
C GLU A 324 -13.44 17.94 19.47
N MET A 325 -12.71 16.97 18.94
CA MET A 325 -11.25 16.95 18.92
C MET A 325 -10.69 18.06 18.03
N LEU A 326 -11.29 18.29 16.86
CA LEU A 326 -10.90 19.39 15.98
C LEU A 326 -11.08 20.76 16.63
N ASN A 327 -12.16 20.95 17.39
CA ASN A 327 -12.39 22.21 18.11
C ASN A 327 -11.30 22.50 19.16
N LEU A 328 -10.72 21.47 19.76
CA LEU A 328 -9.60 21.60 20.69
C LEU A 328 -8.29 21.86 19.95
N ILE A 329 -8.01 21.11 18.89
CA ILE A 329 -6.83 21.30 18.02
C ILE A 329 -6.78 22.73 17.43
N ASP A 330 -7.93 23.33 17.11
CA ASP A 330 -8.01 24.70 16.56
C ASP A 330 -7.65 25.80 17.57
N LYS A 331 -7.71 25.51 18.87
CA LYS A 331 -7.69 26.53 19.93
C LYS A 331 -6.56 26.39 20.94
N VAL A 332 -6.09 25.17 21.18
CA VAL A 332 -5.19 24.89 22.29
C VAL A 332 -3.91 24.23 21.75
N PRO A 333 -2.73 24.77 22.07
CA PRO A 333 -1.46 24.12 21.73
C PRO A 333 -1.27 22.77 22.40
N ILE A 334 -0.48 21.91 21.77
CA ILE A 334 -0.13 20.59 22.30
C ILE A 334 1.08 20.74 23.21
N ASP A 335 1.08 20.01 24.31
CA ASP A 335 2.16 19.99 25.29
C ASP A 335 2.94 18.66 25.20
N HIS A 336 2.23 17.55 25.32
CA HIS A 336 2.83 16.21 25.26
C HIS A 336 1.99 15.23 24.45
N VAL A 337 2.62 14.15 24.01
CA VAL A 337 1.93 12.99 23.47
C VAL A 337 2.32 11.72 24.19
N GLY A 338 1.37 10.81 24.33
CA GLY A 338 1.55 9.48 24.87
C GLY A 338 1.31 8.45 23.79
N LEU A 339 2.19 7.45 23.69
CA LEU A 339 2.05 6.36 22.75
C LEU A 339 2.12 5.03 23.49
N MET A 340 1.17 4.16 23.19
CA MET A 340 1.21 2.79 23.68
C MET A 340 1.91 1.90 22.65
N TRP A 341 3.11 1.44 23.00
CA TRP A 341 3.81 0.36 22.33
C TRP A 341 3.32 -0.98 22.87
N SER A 342 3.61 -2.09 22.18
CA SER A 342 3.37 -3.42 22.73
C SER A 342 4.23 -3.71 23.96
N THR A 343 5.35 -2.99 24.11
CA THR A 343 6.27 -3.11 25.25
C THR A 343 5.90 -2.19 26.42
N GLY A 344 5.06 -1.18 26.20
CA GLY A 344 4.64 -0.27 27.26
C GLY A 344 4.21 1.12 26.77
N PHE A 345 3.82 1.97 27.73
CA PHE A 345 3.43 3.35 27.46
C PHE A 345 4.63 4.30 27.58
N GLU A 346 4.82 5.16 26.57
CA GLU A 346 5.83 6.21 26.60
C GLU A 346 5.21 7.58 26.37
N LYS A 347 5.79 8.62 26.99
CA LYS A 347 5.38 10.02 26.86
C LYS A 347 6.51 10.84 26.24
N TYR A 348 6.17 11.68 25.27
CA TYR A 348 7.10 12.54 24.53
C TYR A 348 6.66 13.99 24.61
N ASN A 349 7.64 14.89 24.77
CA ASN A 349 7.43 16.33 24.76
C ASN A 349 7.31 16.81 23.32
N ILE A 350 6.35 17.71 23.06
CA ILE A 350 6.16 18.31 21.74
C ILE A 350 6.94 19.62 21.66
N TYR A 351 7.67 19.81 20.56
CA TYR A 351 8.38 21.06 20.28
C TYR A 351 7.59 21.96 19.34
N GLU A 352 6.93 21.38 18.33
CA GLU A 352 6.07 22.11 17.39
C GLU A 352 4.62 22.14 17.92
N ILE A 353 4.40 22.95 18.95
CA ILE A 353 3.17 22.94 19.77
C ILE A 353 1.90 23.35 19.01
N ASP A 354 2.03 24.09 17.92
CA ASP A 354 0.94 24.65 17.10
C ASP A 354 0.78 23.95 15.74
N VAL A 355 1.54 22.89 15.48
CA VAL A 355 1.59 22.22 14.16
C VAL A 355 0.21 21.78 13.66
N LEU A 356 -0.59 21.14 14.53
CA LEU A 356 -1.92 20.67 14.15
C LEU A 356 -2.93 21.81 14.01
N MET A 357 -2.76 22.87 14.80
CA MET A 357 -3.58 24.08 14.69
C MET A 357 -3.35 24.74 13.32
N ASN A 358 -2.09 24.87 12.91
CA ASN A 358 -1.70 25.46 11.63
C ASN A 358 -2.20 24.61 10.45
N GLN A 359 -2.00 23.28 10.51
CA GLN A 359 -2.50 22.34 9.51
C GLN A 359 -4.03 22.34 9.39
N TYR A 360 -4.75 22.43 10.53
CA TYR A 360 -6.21 22.49 10.53
C TYR A 360 -6.74 23.80 9.93
N LYS A 361 -6.18 24.94 10.34
CA LYS A 361 -6.55 26.26 9.80
C LYS A 361 -6.40 26.31 8.28
N CYS A 362 -5.34 25.68 7.75
CA CYS A 362 -5.08 25.66 6.33
C CYS A 362 -6.05 24.81 5.52
N ILE A 363 -6.41 23.61 6.01
CA ILE A 363 -7.46 22.82 5.37
C ILE A 363 -8.81 23.57 5.44
N LYS A 364 -9.10 24.21 6.57
CA LYS A 364 -10.36 24.94 6.82
C LYS A 364 -10.53 26.17 5.94
N SER A 365 -9.46 26.91 5.63
CA SER A 365 -9.53 28.09 4.76
C SER A 365 -9.87 27.71 3.32
N LEU A 366 -9.36 26.59 2.82
CA LEU A 366 -9.69 26.08 1.48
C LEU A 366 -11.17 25.66 1.37
N ASN A 367 -11.71 25.04 2.41
CA ASN A 367 -13.14 24.68 2.45
C ASN A 367 -14.09 25.89 2.51
N ARG A 368 -13.60 27.08 2.88
CA ARG A 368 -14.41 28.31 2.89
C ARG A 368 -14.43 29.04 1.54
N GLN A 369 -13.52 28.67 0.63
CA GLN A 369 -13.41 29.25 -0.71
C GLN A 369 -14.18 28.46 -1.78
N LYS A 370 -14.54 27.21 -1.48
CA LYS A 370 -15.50 26.39 -2.25
C LYS A 370 -16.91 26.62 -1.70
#